data_AF-A0A7V5U7W0-F1
#
_entry.id   AF-A0A7V5U7W0-F1
#
_cell.length_a   1.000
_cell.length_b   1.000
_cell.length_c   1.000
_cell.angle_alpha   90.00
_cell.angle_beta   90.00
_cell.angle_gamma   90.00
#
_symmetry.space_group_name_H-M   'P 1'
#
loop_
_entity.id
_entity.type
_entity.pdbx_description
1 polymer ?
#
loop_
_entity_poly.entity_id
_entity_poly.type
_entity_poly.pdbx_seq_one_letter_code
_entity_poly.pdbx_strand_id
1 'polypeptide(L)'
;GQYFQAFPDYGPERLGAPIRADTRLSPEPTSIHSQIEHPDVVLVLDPTLLDLIDVTEGLRENGTILVNTSESPKALRTKLGLDGKPVRVFAVDASRIAIEAFGREITNTPMLGAFAKATGIFPLESLVSDVRRQFGKKLRPEIVEANVKALQQAYESVQEG
;
A
#
# COMPACT_ATOMS: atom_id res chain seq x y z
N GLY A 1 -13.53 15.95 8.37
CA GLY A 1 -13.13 14.95 7.36
C GLY A 1 -11.93 15.47 6.60
N GLN A 2 -11.19 14.62 5.91
CA GLN A 2 -10.08 15.06 5.04
C GLN A 2 -10.58 15.29 3.62
N TYR A 3 -9.98 16.25 2.93
CA TYR A 3 -10.03 16.37 1.48
C TYR A 3 -9.09 15.33 0.87
N PHE A 4 -9.53 14.67 -0.20
CA PHE A 4 -8.70 13.71 -0.92
C PHE A 4 -8.68 14.01 -2.41
N GLN A 5 -7.56 13.69 -3.03
CA GLN A 5 -7.38 13.68 -4.47
C GLN A 5 -6.64 12.39 -4.81
N ALA A 6 -7.16 11.62 -5.76
CA ALA A 6 -6.52 10.41 -6.24
C ALA A 6 -6.58 10.40 -7.76
N PHE A 7 -5.45 10.12 -8.41
CA PHE A 7 -5.36 10.02 -9.86
C PHE A 7 -4.31 8.98 -10.21
N PRO A 8 -4.59 8.15 -11.24
CA PRO A 8 -3.59 7.26 -11.77
C PRO A 8 -2.58 8.03 -12.64
N ASP A 9 -1.36 7.52 -12.68
CA ASP A 9 -0.29 7.97 -13.57
C ASP A 9 0.11 6.77 -14.44
N TYR A 10 -0.58 6.65 -15.57
CA TYR A 10 -0.26 5.72 -16.65
C TYR A 10 -0.52 6.41 -17.99
N GLY A 11 0.37 6.17 -18.95
CA GLY A 11 0.23 6.53 -20.35
C GLY A 11 -0.48 5.44 -21.16
N PRO A 12 -0.23 5.36 -22.48
CA PRO A 12 -0.83 4.35 -23.35
C PRO A 12 -0.20 2.95 -23.19
N GLU A 13 0.42 2.66 -22.04
CA GLU A 13 1.16 1.41 -21.86
C GLU A 13 0.26 0.18 -21.89
N ARG A 14 0.86 -0.96 -22.25
CA ARG A 14 0.19 -2.26 -22.30
C ARG A 14 0.06 -2.88 -20.91
N LEU A 15 -0.85 -3.83 -20.77
CA LEU A 15 -0.92 -4.75 -19.63
C LEU A 15 0.49 -5.24 -19.24
N GLY A 16 0.89 -5.02 -17.99
CA GLY A 16 2.16 -5.45 -17.43
C GLY A 16 3.24 -4.37 -17.30
N ALA A 17 3.02 -3.15 -17.81
CA ALA A 17 3.91 -2.03 -17.51
C ALA A 17 3.77 -1.59 -16.04
N PRO A 18 4.82 -1.04 -15.41
CA PRO A 18 4.72 -0.38 -14.12
C PRO A 18 3.63 0.70 -14.15
N ILE A 19 2.67 0.60 -13.24
CA ILE A 19 1.61 1.60 -13.07
C ILE A 19 1.84 2.30 -11.75
N ARG A 20 1.73 3.63 -11.78
CA ARG A 20 1.76 4.46 -10.58
C ARG A 20 0.38 5.06 -10.34
N ALA A 21 0.04 5.28 -9.07
CA ALA A 21 -1.12 6.06 -8.70
C ALA A 21 -0.76 6.95 -7.51
N ASP A 22 -1.18 8.20 -7.57
CA ASP A 22 -0.89 9.19 -6.55
C ASP A 22 -2.17 9.50 -5.76
N THR A 23 -2.02 9.62 -4.44
CA THR A 23 -3.11 9.98 -3.53
C THR A 23 -2.63 11.06 -2.57
N ARG A 24 -3.40 12.15 -2.46
CA ARG A 24 -3.21 13.21 -1.48
C ARG A 24 -4.36 13.20 -0.49
N LEU A 25 -4.03 13.34 0.79
CA LEU A 25 -4.96 13.52 1.89
C LEU A 25 -4.58 14.81 2.62
N SER A 26 -5.55 15.70 2.83
CA SER A 26 -5.30 17.01 3.42
C SER A 26 -6.45 17.44 4.35
N PRO A 27 -6.18 18.13 5.46
CA PRO A 27 -7.23 18.77 6.26
C PRO A 27 -7.89 19.96 5.54
N GLU A 28 -7.23 20.51 4.52
CA GLU A 28 -7.68 21.66 3.72
C GLU A 28 -7.83 21.30 2.23
N PRO A 29 -8.62 22.04 1.44
CA PRO A 29 -8.76 21.80 0.01
C PRO A 29 -7.41 21.86 -0.74
N THR A 30 -7.17 20.87 -1.61
CA THR A 30 -5.96 20.80 -2.44
C THR A 30 -6.22 21.45 -3.81
N SER A 31 -5.45 22.48 -4.18
CA SER A 31 -5.50 23.12 -5.50
C SER A 31 -4.46 22.58 -6.50
N ILE A 32 -3.56 21.69 -6.03
CA ILE A 32 -2.48 21.10 -6.83
C ILE A 32 -3.06 19.98 -7.70
N HIS A 33 -2.79 20.04 -9.01
CA HIS A 33 -3.22 19.06 -10.00
C HIS A 33 -2.02 18.52 -10.81
N SER A 34 -1.04 17.96 -10.11
CA SER A 34 0.18 17.37 -10.69
C SER A 34 0.54 16.07 -9.97
N GLN A 35 1.52 15.32 -10.49
CA GLN A 35 2.11 14.16 -9.81
C GLN A 35 2.73 14.51 -8.45
N ILE A 36 2.92 13.52 -7.59
CA ILE A 36 3.60 13.66 -6.30
C ILE A 36 5.11 13.52 -6.50
N GLU A 37 5.85 14.63 -6.44
CA GLU A 37 7.32 14.60 -6.53
C GLU A 37 8.00 14.17 -5.21
N HIS A 38 7.36 14.49 -4.07
CA HIS A 38 7.93 14.23 -2.74
C HIS A 38 6.95 13.52 -1.81
N PRO A 39 6.76 12.19 -1.95
CA PRO A 39 5.79 11.45 -1.16
C PRO A 39 6.19 11.32 0.31
N ASP A 40 5.20 11.37 1.20
CA ASP A 40 5.34 10.98 2.61
C ASP A 40 5.33 9.45 2.77
N VAL A 41 4.62 8.75 1.88
CA VAL A 41 4.48 7.30 1.89
C VAL A 41 4.53 6.74 0.47
N VAL A 42 5.31 5.67 0.26
CA VAL A 42 5.33 4.87 -0.97
C VAL A 42 4.79 3.46 -0.67
N LEU A 43 3.87 2.99 -1.52
CA LEU A 43 3.29 1.66 -1.48
C LEU A 43 3.71 0.86 -2.71
N VAL A 44 4.45 -0.23 -2.52
CA VAL A 44 4.88 -1.12 -3.61
C VAL A 44 4.07 -2.40 -3.53
N LEU A 45 3.07 -2.55 -4.39
CA LEU A 45 2.15 -3.69 -4.40
C LEU A 45 2.72 -4.92 -5.12
N ASP A 46 3.66 -4.71 -6.06
CA ASP A 46 4.33 -5.74 -6.83
C ASP A 46 5.84 -5.68 -6.54
N PRO A 47 6.45 -6.70 -5.91
CA PRO A 47 7.87 -6.70 -5.58
C PRO A 47 8.81 -6.66 -6.80
N THR A 48 8.34 -7.05 -7.99
CA THR A 48 9.16 -7.00 -9.21
C THR A 48 9.56 -5.57 -9.58
N LEU A 49 8.80 -4.57 -9.14
CA LEU A 49 9.10 -3.16 -9.39
C LEU A 49 10.40 -2.70 -8.72
N LEU A 50 10.81 -3.34 -7.63
CA LEU A 50 12.04 -3.00 -6.90
C LEU A 50 13.31 -3.16 -7.77
N ASP A 51 13.24 -4.02 -8.79
CA ASP A 51 14.34 -4.30 -9.70
C ASP A 51 14.22 -3.54 -11.04
N LEU A 52 13.07 -2.88 -11.28
CA LEU A 52 12.75 -2.22 -12.54
C LEU A 52 12.87 -0.69 -12.48
N ILE A 53 12.52 -0.09 -11.34
CA ILE A 53 12.46 1.36 -11.16
C ILE A 53 12.95 1.76 -9.76
N ASP A 54 13.40 3.00 -9.61
CA ASP A 54 13.70 3.57 -8.29
C ASP A 54 12.40 3.95 -7.57
N VAL A 55 11.86 3.00 -6.80
CA VAL A 55 10.66 3.22 -5.97
C VAL A 55 10.88 4.20 -4.81
N THR A 56 12.12 4.60 -4.53
CA THR A 56 12.47 5.54 -3.46
C THR A 56 12.62 6.98 -3.95
N GLU A 57 12.48 7.21 -5.26
CA GLU A 57 12.64 8.53 -5.86
C GLU A 57 11.73 9.57 -5.19
N GLY A 58 12.36 10.65 -4.71
CA GLY A 58 11.67 11.77 -4.07
C GLY A 58 11.12 11.50 -2.67
N LEU A 59 11.20 10.26 -2.15
CA LEU A 59 10.72 9.92 -0.81
C LEU A 59 11.38 10.83 0.24
N ARG A 60 10.55 11.43 1.09
CA ARG A 60 11.01 12.33 2.15
C ARG A 60 11.95 11.60 3.12
N GLU A 61 12.85 12.35 3.76
CA GLU A 61 13.86 11.78 4.67
C GLU A 61 13.27 10.91 5.79
N ASN A 62 12.14 11.34 6.37
CA ASN A 62 11.38 10.61 7.39
C ASN A 62 10.15 9.88 6.82
N GLY A 63 10.16 9.64 5.52
CA GLY A 63 9.08 8.99 4.79
C GLY A 63 8.92 7.52 5.17
N THR A 64 7.83 6.93 4.72
CA THR A 64 7.54 5.51 4.91
C THR A 64 7.51 4.79 3.57
N ILE A 65 8.14 3.63 3.47
CA ILE A 65 7.96 2.72 2.34
C ILE A 65 7.39 1.40 2.85
N LEU A 66 6.31 0.94 2.22
CA LEU A 66 5.66 -0.33 2.52
C LEU A 66 5.63 -1.18 1.26
N VAL A 67 6.21 -2.37 1.34
CA VAL A 67 6.42 -3.25 0.19
C VAL A 67 5.74 -4.60 0.44
N ASN A 68 5.00 -5.05 -0.56
CA ASN A 68 4.56 -6.44 -0.66
C ASN A 68 5.78 -7.32 -0.97
N THR A 69 6.29 -8.06 0.01
CA THR A 69 7.43 -8.96 -0.14
C THR A 69 7.47 -9.97 1.00
N SER A 70 8.06 -11.14 0.74
CA SER A 70 8.43 -12.12 1.76
C SER A 70 9.81 -11.85 2.38
N GLU A 71 10.55 -10.87 1.87
CA GLU A 71 11.82 -10.43 2.44
C GLU A 71 11.63 -9.67 3.76
N SER A 72 12.62 -9.78 4.65
CA SER A 72 12.63 -8.99 5.89
C SER A 72 12.82 -7.49 5.62
N PRO A 73 12.29 -6.58 6.46
CA PRO A 73 12.53 -5.14 6.34
C PRO A 73 14.02 -4.77 6.27
N LYS A 74 14.88 -5.49 6.99
CA LYS A 74 16.34 -5.30 6.96
C LYS A 74 16.95 -5.59 5.58
N ALA A 75 16.57 -6.72 4.98
CA ALA A 75 17.04 -7.08 3.64
C ALA A 75 16.55 -6.05 2.61
N LEU A 76 15.29 -5.65 2.71
CA LEU A 76 14.69 -4.63 1.86
C LEU A 76 15.39 -3.27 2.00
N ARG A 77 15.75 -2.86 3.23
CA ARG A 77 16.50 -1.63 3.49
C ARG A 77 17.84 -1.63 2.76
N THR A 78 18.58 -2.73 2.81
CA THR A 78 19.84 -2.87 2.07
C THR A 78 19.61 -2.87 0.56
N LYS A 79 18.61 -3.61 0.06
CA LYS A 79 18.25 -3.64 -1.36
C LYS A 79 17.93 -2.24 -1.91
N LEU A 80 17.26 -1.41 -1.12
CA LEU A 80 16.86 -0.05 -1.50
C LEU A 80 17.93 1.02 -1.20
N GLY A 81 19.11 0.66 -0.69
CA GLY A 81 20.13 1.63 -0.33
C GLY A 81 19.67 2.62 0.75
N LEU A 82 18.84 2.15 1.68
CA LEU A 82 18.26 2.92 2.79
C LEU A 82 18.99 2.66 4.12
N ASP A 83 20.12 1.96 4.11
CA ASP A 83 20.93 1.72 5.31
C ASP A 83 21.35 3.04 5.99
N GLY A 84 21.06 3.15 7.28
CA GLY A 84 21.34 4.34 8.08
C GLY A 84 20.48 5.58 7.76
N LYS A 85 19.55 5.51 6.79
CA LYS A 85 18.63 6.61 6.47
C LYS A 85 17.40 6.59 7.38
N PRO A 86 16.85 7.75 7.78
CA PRO A 86 15.70 7.84 8.68
C PRO A 86 14.34 7.52 8.02
N VAL A 87 14.35 6.72 6.94
CA VAL A 87 13.15 6.20 6.29
C VAL A 87 12.62 5.01 7.08
N ARG A 88 11.31 4.91 7.26
CA ARG A 88 10.67 3.74 7.88
C ARG A 88 10.34 2.70 6.82
N VAL A 89 10.87 1.49 6.97
CA VAL A 89 10.72 0.42 5.98
C VAL A 89 9.79 -0.65 6.53
N PHE A 90 8.72 -0.93 5.80
CA PHE A 90 7.75 -1.97 6.14
C PHE A 90 7.70 -3.05 5.07
N ALA A 91 7.57 -4.30 5.52
CA ALA A 91 7.38 -5.45 4.65
C ALA A 91 6.17 -6.28 5.09
N VAL A 92 5.42 -6.79 4.12
CA VAL A 92 4.33 -7.74 4.34
C VAL A 92 4.22 -8.68 3.15
N ASP A 93 3.99 -9.96 3.41
CA ASP A 93 3.72 -10.94 2.35
C ASP A 93 2.22 -10.92 1.99
N ALA A 94 1.80 -9.82 1.36
CA ALA A 94 0.42 -9.61 0.94
C ALA A 94 0.00 -10.58 -0.18
N SER A 95 0.94 -11.00 -1.02
CA SER A 95 0.72 -12.02 -2.05
C SER A 95 0.26 -13.35 -1.45
N ARG A 96 0.99 -13.88 -0.45
CA ARG A 96 0.58 -15.10 0.25
C ARG A 96 -0.77 -14.93 0.94
N ILE A 97 -0.98 -13.82 1.65
CA ILE A 97 -2.26 -13.54 2.33
C ILE A 97 -3.42 -13.52 1.32
N ALA A 98 -3.24 -12.89 0.17
CA ALA A 98 -4.25 -12.83 -0.89
C ALA A 98 -4.55 -14.22 -1.48
N ILE A 99 -3.52 -15.03 -1.73
CA ILE A 99 -3.69 -16.39 -2.24
C ILE A 99 -4.42 -17.27 -1.24
N GLU A 100 -4.06 -17.20 0.05
CA GLU A 100 -4.74 -17.94 1.13
C GLU A 100 -6.21 -17.52 1.27
N ALA A 101 -6.51 -16.23 1.12
CA ALA A 101 -7.86 -15.70 1.30
C ALA A 101 -8.76 -15.86 0.07
N PHE A 102 -8.21 -15.73 -1.14
CA PHE A 102 -8.98 -15.58 -2.38
C PHE A 102 -8.65 -16.64 -3.45
N GLY A 103 -7.60 -17.44 -3.26
CA GLY A 103 -7.07 -18.34 -4.29
C GLY A 103 -6.37 -17.61 -5.45
N ARG A 104 -6.11 -16.31 -5.32
CA ARG A 104 -5.48 -15.46 -6.34
C ARG A 104 -4.75 -14.28 -5.71
N GLU A 105 -3.74 -13.80 -6.39
CA GLU A 105 -2.87 -12.72 -5.94
C GLU A 105 -3.50 -11.33 -6.17
N ILE A 106 -4.51 -10.99 -5.38
CA ILE A 106 -5.10 -9.63 -5.33
C ILE A 106 -4.71 -8.97 -4.02
N THR A 107 -3.63 -8.19 -4.06
CA THR A 107 -2.94 -7.69 -2.86
C THR A 107 -3.50 -6.38 -2.33
N ASN A 108 -4.38 -5.69 -3.07
CA ASN A 108 -4.92 -4.36 -2.71
C ASN A 108 -5.49 -4.30 -1.28
N THR A 109 -6.39 -5.23 -0.93
CA THR A 109 -7.05 -5.24 0.38
C THR A 109 -6.09 -5.59 1.52
N PRO A 110 -5.25 -6.66 1.43
CA PRO A 110 -4.17 -6.87 2.40
C PRO A 110 -3.26 -5.65 2.56
N MET A 111 -2.80 -5.05 1.45
CA MET A 111 -1.90 -3.89 1.49
C MET A 111 -2.53 -2.67 2.16
N LEU A 112 -3.84 -2.48 2.04
CA LEU A 112 -4.56 -1.44 2.78
C LEU A 112 -4.51 -1.66 4.30
N GLY A 113 -4.61 -2.92 4.75
CA GLY A 113 -4.45 -3.28 6.16
C GLY A 113 -3.05 -2.97 6.67
N ALA A 114 -2.02 -3.40 5.94
CA ALA A 114 -0.62 -3.10 6.27
C ALA A 114 -0.34 -1.58 6.26
N PHE A 115 -0.89 -0.84 5.29
CA PHE A 115 -0.78 0.62 5.21
C PHE A 115 -1.38 1.32 6.43
N ALA A 116 -2.52 0.85 6.92
CA ALA A 116 -3.16 1.41 8.11
C ALA A 116 -2.29 1.24 9.36
N LYS A 117 -1.66 0.07 9.52
CA LYS A 117 -0.70 -0.19 10.62
C LYS A 117 0.55 0.67 10.48
N ALA A 118 1.13 0.71 9.27
CA ALA A 118 2.35 1.46 9.01
C ALA A 118 2.13 2.97 9.23
N THR A 119 1.05 3.54 8.73
CA THR A 119 0.87 5.01 8.80
C THR A 119 0.17 5.49 10.06
N GLY A 120 -0.68 4.66 10.68
CA GLY A 120 -1.53 5.07 11.80
C GLY A 120 -2.60 6.11 11.44
N ILE A 121 -2.77 6.44 10.14
CA ILE A 121 -3.71 7.47 9.68
C ILE A 121 -5.17 7.04 9.89
N PHE A 122 -5.44 5.74 9.79
CA PHE A 122 -6.79 5.19 9.87
C PHE A 122 -6.89 4.10 10.95
N PRO A 123 -7.94 4.12 11.80
CA PRO A 123 -8.24 3.00 12.67
C PRO A 123 -8.61 1.77 11.85
N LEU A 124 -8.10 0.60 12.24
CA LEU A 124 -8.40 -0.69 11.60
C LEU A 124 -9.91 -0.93 11.50
N GLU A 125 -10.64 -0.69 12.59
CA GLU A 125 -12.09 -0.91 12.66
C GLU A 125 -12.89 -0.05 11.68
N SER A 126 -12.41 1.18 11.41
CA SER A 126 -13.01 2.04 10.39
C SER A 126 -12.83 1.45 9.00
N LEU A 127 -11.63 0.94 8.68
CA LEU A 127 -11.37 0.28 7.40
C LEU A 127 -12.17 -1.01 7.23
N VAL A 128 -12.27 -1.84 8.27
CA VAL A 128 -13.10 -3.06 8.25
C VAL A 128 -14.57 -2.72 7.96
N SER A 129 -15.10 -1.70 8.64
CA SER A 129 -16.47 -1.22 8.44
C SER A 129 -16.69 -0.69 7.01
N ASP A 130 -15.71 0.01 6.45
CA ASP A 130 -15.74 0.56 5.10
C ASP A 130 -15.69 -0.54 4.03
N VAL A 131 -14.81 -1.54 4.20
CA VAL A 131 -14.74 -2.71 3.31
C VAL A 131 -16.06 -3.46 3.30
N ARG A 132 -16.63 -3.77 4.46
CA ARG A 132 -17.94 -4.43 4.55
C ARG A 132 -19.04 -3.63 3.84
N ARG A 133 -19.08 -2.31 4.09
CA ARG A 133 -20.10 -1.42 3.50
C ARG A 133 -19.95 -1.27 1.98
N GLN A 134 -18.73 -1.10 1.47
CA GLN A 134 -18.51 -0.88 0.04
C GLN A 134 -18.64 -2.18 -0.76
N PHE A 135 -18.03 -3.27 -0.28
CA PHE A 135 -18.00 -4.52 -1.00
C PHE A 135 -19.28 -5.34 -0.80
N GLY A 136 -19.96 -5.21 0.34
CA GLY A 136 -21.26 -5.87 0.58
C GLY A 136 -22.37 -5.45 -0.39
N LYS A 137 -22.22 -4.31 -1.07
CA LYS A 137 -23.14 -3.87 -2.15
C LYS A 137 -22.92 -4.60 -3.47
N LYS A 138 -21.75 -5.23 -3.66
CA LYS A 138 -21.26 -5.72 -4.97
C LYS A 138 -20.87 -7.19 -4.96
N LEU A 139 -20.44 -7.71 -3.80
CA LEU A 139 -19.85 -9.03 -3.64
C LEU A 139 -20.68 -9.87 -2.67
N ARG A 140 -20.55 -11.20 -2.80
CA ARG A 140 -21.16 -12.14 -1.88
C ARG A 140 -20.58 -11.99 -0.46
N PRO A 141 -21.36 -12.26 0.61
CA PRO A 141 -20.90 -12.13 1.99
C PRO A 141 -19.59 -12.87 2.29
N GLU A 142 -19.41 -14.07 1.76
CA GLU A 142 -18.19 -14.87 2.00
C GLU A 142 -16.93 -14.18 1.42
N ILE A 143 -17.06 -13.51 0.27
CA ILE A 143 -15.95 -12.78 -0.37
C ILE A 143 -15.63 -11.51 0.42
N VAL A 144 -16.65 -10.85 0.97
CA VAL A 144 -16.48 -9.66 1.81
C VAL A 144 -15.73 -10.03 3.09
N GLU A 145 -16.13 -11.08 3.78
CA GLU A 145 -15.44 -11.51 5.01
C GLU A 145 -14.04 -12.04 4.72
N ALA A 146 -13.80 -12.69 3.58
CA ALA A 146 -12.43 -13.02 3.15
C ALA A 146 -11.57 -11.76 2.99
N ASN A 147 -12.13 -10.67 2.43
CA ASN A 147 -11.42 -9.39 2.30
C ASN A 147 -11.11 -8.77 3.67
N VAL A 148 -12.07 -8.81 4.59
CA VAL A 148 -11.88 -8.33 5.97
C VAL A 148 -10.78 -9.12 6.67
N LYS A 149 -10.80 -10.45 6.58
CA LYS A 149 -9.78 -11.31 7.19
C LYS A 149 -8.39 -11.03 6.61
N ALA A 150 -8.29 -10.90 5.28
CA ALA A 150 -7.04 -10.61 4.61
C ALA A 150 -6.47 -9.24 5.02
N LEU A 151 -7.34 -8.23 5.16
CA LEU A 151 -6.99 -6.90 5.66
C LEU A 151 -6.44 -6.96 7.09
N GLN A 152 -7.15 -7.64 8.00
CA GLN A 152 -6.75 -7.79 9.41
C GLN A 152 -5.44 -8.56 9.54
N GLN A 153 -5.30 -9.67 8.82
CA GLN A 153 -4.08 -10.48 8.84
C GLN A 153 -2.86 -9.67 8.39
N ALA A 154 -2.99 -8.87 7.33
CA ALA A 154 -1.90 -8.00 6.87
C ALA A 154 -1.58 -6.86 7.86
N TYR A 155 -2.60 -6.28 8.50
CA TYR A 155 -2.41 -5.30 9.57
C TYR A 155 -1.60 -5.87 10.74
N GLU A 156 -1.84 -7.13 11.10
CA GLU A 156 -1.16 -7.83 12.20
C GLU A 156 0.24 -8.31 11.81
N SER A 157 0.43 -8.76 10.56
CA SER A 157 1.67 -9.40 10.14
C SER A 157 2.72 -8.46 9.55
N VAL A 158 2.38 -7.21 9.23
CA VAL A 158 3.34 -6.25 8.67
C VAL A 158 4.47 -5.98 9.67
N GLN A 159 5.70 -5.99 9.18
CA GLN A 159 6.91 -5.82 9.97
C GLN A 159 7.58 -4.48 9.66
N GLU A 160 8.20 -3.85 10.65
CA GLU A 160 9.01 -2.63 10.53
C GLU A 160 10.50 -2.94 10.73
N GLY A 161 11.39 -2.23 10.03
CA GLY A 161 12.84 -2.25 10.27
C GLY A 161 13.67 -1.25 9.47
#